data_AF-A0A0M0TEP6-F1
#
_entry.id   AF-A0A0M0TEP6-F1
#
_cell.length_a   1.000
_cell.length_b   1.000
_cell.length_c   1.000
_cell.angle_alpha   90.00
_cell.angle_beta   90.00
_cell.angle_gamma   90.00
#
_symmetry.space_group_name_H-M   'P 1'
#
loop_
_entity.id
_entity.type
_entity.pdbx_description
1 polymer ?
#
loop_
_entity_poly.entity_id
_entity_poly.type
_entity_poly.pdbx_seq_one_letter_code
_entity_poly.pdbx_strand_id
1 'polypeptide(L)'
;MSIKSKQFTTISAPDGYWIDAKGVLTPIEIIKEIDFERDALVGELVQFAFKVNEALEELKLRAFADIQAFVDLSAEKYGSVKGGKKGNVTLYSYDGRFKIQRAMQDRIAFDERLQAAKALIDECLADWTVDARPEIQT
;
A
#
# COMPACT_ATOMS: atom_id res chain seq x y z
N MET A 1 0.02 -31.57 -25.76
CA MET A 1 0.65 -30.24 -25.76
C MET A 1 0.70 -29.79 -24.31
N SER A 2 1.89 -29.64 -23.73
CA SER A 2 2.03 -29.35 -22.30
C SER A 2 1.81 -27.85 -22.07
N ILE A 3 0.66 -27.48 -21.50
CA ILE A 3 0.38 -26.12 -21.08
C ILE A 3 1.30 -25.87 -19.87
N LYS A 4 2.44 -25.21 -20.11
CA LYS A 4 3.28 -24.68 -19.02
C LYS A 4 2.56 -23.49 -18.39
N SER A 5 1.54 -23.75 -17.58
CA SER A 5 0.92 -22.71 -16.75
C SER A 5 1.79 -22.50 -15.53
N LYS A 6 2.52 -21.36 -15.50
CA LYS A 6 3.33 -20.96 -14.35
C LYS A 6 2.43 -20.22 -13.37
N GLN A 7 2.31 -20.76 -12.16
CA GLN A 7 1.55 -20.14 -11.09
C GLN A 7 2.12 -18.76 -10.72
N PHE A 8 1.26 -17.79 -10.48
CA PHE A 8 1.59 -16.51 -9.87
C PHE A 8 1.75 -16.67 -8.36
N THR A 9 2.96 -17.06 -7.93
CA THR A 9 3.30 -17.27 -6.53
C THR A 9 4.74 -16.88 -6.25
N THR A 10 5.03 -16.59 -4.98
CA THR A 10 6.40 -16.36 -4.48
C THR A 10 7.08 -17.64 -4.03
N ILE A 11 6.34 -18.76 -3.93
CA ILE A 11 6.83 -20.04 -3.43
C ILE A 11 7.17 -20.97 -4.61
N SER A 12 8.34 -21.60 -4.56
CA SER A 12 8.77 -22.55 -5.60
C SER A 12 8.09 -23.91 -5.42
N ALA A 13 7.42 -24.39 -6.47
CA ALA A 13 6.79 -25.70 -6.54
C ALA A 13 7.61 -26.66 -7.43
N PRO A 14 7.58 -27.99 -7.18
CA PRO A 14 8.09 -28.98 -8.13
C PRO A 14 7.34 -28.96 -9.47
N ASP A 15 8.01 -29.39 -10.54
CA ASP A 15 7.37 -29.50 -11.86
C ASP A 15 6.12 -30.41 -11.82
N GLY A 16 5.03 -29.94 -12.42
CA GLY A 16 3.74 -30.65 -12.44
C GLY A 16 2.84 -30.40 -11.22
N TYR A 17 3.27 -29.54 -10.29
CA TYR A 17 2.48 -29.18 -9.10
C TYR A 17 2.35 -27.65 -8.97
N TRP A 18 1.19 -27.22 -8.48
CA TRP A 18 0.96 -25.87 -7.97
C TRP A 18 0.79 -25.93 -6.46
N ILE A 19 0.99 -24.81 -5.77
CA ILE A 19 0.83 -24.71 -4.32
C ILE A 19 -0.46 -23.96 -4.02
N ASP A 20 -1.36 -24.57 -3.27
CA ASP A 20 -2.59 -23.89 -2.87
C ASP A 20 -2.36 -22.88 -1.72
N ALA A 21 -3.41 -22.17 -1.31
CA ALA A 21 -3.35 -21.20 -0.23
C ALA A 21 -3.01 -21.80 1.15
N LYS A 22 -3.14 -23.12 1.32
CA LYS A 22 -2.78 -23.85 2.55
C LYS A 22 -1.36 -24.39 2.50
N GLY A 23 -0.62 -24.16 1.40
CA GLY A 23 0.73 -24.68 1.20
C GLY A 23 0.76 -26.12 0.67
N VAL A 24 -0.37 -26.67 0.22
CA VAL A 24 -0.46 -28.04 -0.28
C VAL A 24 -0.07 -28.10 -1.75
N LEU A 25 0.80 -29.05 -2.09
CA LEU A 25 1.16 -29.36 -3.48
C LEU A 25 0.01 -30.07 -4.17
N THR A 26 -0.59 -29.41 -5.15
CA THR A 26 -1.72 -29.88 -5.94
C THR A 26 -1.23 -30.22 -7.36
N PRO A 27 -1.39 -31.47 -7.84
CA PRO A 27 -1.07 -31.82 -9.21
C PRO A 27 -1.85 -30.95 -10.20
N ILE A 28 -1.20 -30.46 -11.26
CA ILE A 28 -1.85 -29.59 -12.26
C ILE A 28 -3.04 -30.27 -12.95
N GLU A 29 -3.05 -31.60 -13.03
CA GLU A 29 -4.09 -32.40 -13.70
C GLU A 29 -5.46 -32.31 -13.03
N ILE A 30 -5.51 -32.01 -11.72
CA ILE A 30 -6.75 -31.93 -10.95
C ILE A 30 -7.22 -30.49 -10.74
N ILE A 31 -6.45 -29.50 -11.20
CA ILE A 31 -6.79 -28.08 -11.13
C ILE A 31 -7.71 -27.74 -12.30
N LYS A 32 -8.75 -26.96 -12.04
CA LYS A 32 -9.72 -26.58 -13.07
C LYS A 32 -9.12 -25.51 -13.98
N GLU A 33 -9.48 -25.54 -15.27
CA GLU A 33 -9.03 -24.56 -16.26
C GLU A 33 -9.26 -23.11 -15.82
N ILE A 34 -10.44 -22.82 -15.26
CA ILE A 34 -10.82 -21.50 -14.73
C ILE A 34 -9.90 -21.00 -13.60
N ASP A 35 -9.29 -21.91 -12.84
CA ASP A 35 -8.37 -21.54 -11.76
C ASP A 35 -7.02 -21.07 -12.32
N PHE A 36 -6.57 -21.64 -13.45
CA PHE A 36 -5.39 -21.16 -14.16
C PHE A 36 -5.62 -19.78 -14.79
N GLU A 37 -6.76 -19.58 -15.44
CA GLU A 37 -7.12 -18.28 -16.04
C GLU A 37 -7.23 -17.18 -14.99
N ARG A 38 -7.83 -17.52 -13.84
CA ARG A 38 -7.95 -16.61 -12.70
C ARG A 38 -6.59 -16.25 -12.10
N ASP A 39 -5.71 -17.23 -11.90
CA ASP A 39 -4.35 -16.99 -11.39
C ASP A 39 -3.55 -16.07 -12.34
N ALA A 40 -3.64 -16.30 -13.65
CA ALA A 40 -3.01 -15.44 -14.66
C ALA A 40 -3.56 -14.00 -14.64
N LEU A 41 -4.89 -13.85 -14.61
CA LEU A 41 -5.54 -12.53 -14.54
C LEU A 41 -5.13 -11.77 -13.27
N VAL A 42 -5.17 -12.44 -12.11
CA VAL A 42 -4.76 -11.84 -10.83
C VAL A 42 -3.29 -11.42 -10.90
N GLY A 43 -2.42 -12.29 -11.39
CA GLY A 43 -1.00 -12.00 -11.53
C GLY A 43 -0.73 -10.77 -12.40
N GLU A 44 -1.41 -10.66 -13.53
CA GLU A 44 -1.31 -9.50 -14.42
C GLU A 44 -1.74 -8.20 -13.73
N LEU A 45 -2.92 -8.20 -13.10
CA LEU A 45 -3.46 -7.01 -12.42
C LEU A 45 -2.58 -6.58 -11.24
N VAL A 46 -2.03 -7.54 -10.48
CA VAL A 46 -1.12 -7.25 -9.37
C VAL A 46 0.19 -6.63 -9.88
N GLN A 47 0.73 -7.10 -11.01
CA GLN A 47 1.92 -6.50 -11.61
C GLN A 47 1.67 -5.06 -12.08
N PHE A 48 0.49 -4.77 -12.64
CA PHE A 48 0.11 -3.38 -12.94
C PHE A 48 -0.03 -2.53 -11.68
N ALA A 49 -0.62 -3.08 -10.62
CA ALA A 49 -0.75 -2.37 -9.34
C ALA A 49 0.61 -2.00 -8.74
N PHE A 50 1.61 -2.89 -8.81
CA PHE A 50 2.98 -2.58 -8.37
C PHE A 50 3.61 -1.41 -9.15
N LYS A 51 3.45 -1.38 -10.47
CA LYS A 51 3.96 -0.27 -11.30
C LYS A 51 3.30 1.08 -10.95
N VAL A 52 1.99 1.07 -10.72
CA VAL A 52 1.28 2.30 -10.31
C VAL A 52 1.72 2.74 -8.91
N ASN A 53 1.93 1.79 -8.00
CA ASN A 53 2.43 2.07 -6.66
C ASN A 53 3.81 2.74 -6.70
N GLU A 54 4.74 2.19 -7.49
CA GLU A 54 6.08 2.76 -7.71
C GLU A 54 6.00 4.18 -8.29
N ALA A 55 5.16 4.39 -9.32
CA ALA A 55 4.97 5.72 -9.91
C ALA A 55 4.38 6.74 -8.92
N LEU A 56 3.45 6.32 -8.05
CA LEU A 56 2.89 7.18 -7.01
C LEU A 56 3.92 7.52 -5.93
N GLU A 57 4.76 6.56 -5.54
CA GLU A 57 5.86 6.77 -4.60
C GLU A 57 6.87 7.78 -5.16
N GLU A 58 7.34 7.57 -6.39
CA GLU A 58 8.27 8.47 -7.07
C GLU A 58 7.69 9.88 -7.16
N LEU A 59 6.45 10.01 -7.65
CA LEU A 59 5.77 11.30 -7.77
C LEU A 59 5.70 12.02 -6.42
N LYS A 60 5.35 11.29 -5.34
CA LYS A 60 5.26 11.85 -4.00
C LYS A 60 6.62 12.36 -3.53
N LEU A 61 7.66 11.54 -3.60
CA LEU A 61 9.00 11.93 -3.16
C LEU A 61 9.52 13.14 -3.93
N ARG A 62 9.40 13.10 -5.25
CA ARG A 62 9.82 14.19 -6.13
C ARG A 62 9.04 15.47 -5.87
N ALA A 63 7.71 15.41 -5.80
CA ALA A 63 6.89 16.59 -5.56
C ALA A 63 7.24 17.26 -4.22
N PHE A 64 7.46 16.49 -3.16
CA PHE A 64 7.84 17.07 -1.86
C PHE A 64 9.21 17.74 -1.90
N ALA A 65 10.20 17.09 -2.53
CA ALA A 65 11.55 17.64 -2.68
C ALA A 65 11.57 18.90 -3.55
N ASP A 66 10.93 18.86 -4.72
CA ASP A 66 10.90 19.96 -5.68
C ASP A 66 10.14 21.17 -5.13
N ILE A 67 9.00 20.97 -4.45
CA ILE A 67 8.28 22.05 -3.77
C ILE A 67 9.14 22.67 -2.68
N GLN A 68 9.85 21.86 -1.89
CA GLN A 68 10.72 22.38 -0.84
C GLN A 68 11.87 23.21 -1.43
N ALA A 69 12.55 22.70 -2.45
CA ALA A 69 13.62 23.42 -3.15
C ALA A 69 13.13 24.74 -3.75
N PHE A 70 11.92 24.76 -4.33
CA PHE A 70 11.31 25.98 -4.86
C PHE A 70 11.03 27.02 -3.77
N VAL A 71 10.51 26.60 -2.61
CA VAL A 71 10.27 27.48 -1.47
C VAL A 71 11.58 28.05 -0.94
N ASP A 72 12.63 27.23 -0.81
CA ASP A 72 13.94 27.65 -0.34
C ASP A 72 14.58 28.68 -1.30
N LEU A 73 14.53 28.44 -2.61
CA LEU A 73 15.01 29.37 -3.64
C LEU A 73 14.24 30.70 -3.60
N SER A 74 12.92 30.64 -3.41
CA SER A 74 12.07 31.83 -3.31
C SER A 74 12.42 32.65 -2.07
N ALA A 75 12.66 31.98 -0.93
CA ALA A 75 13.03 32.65 0.31
C ALA A 75 14.40 33.34 0.21
N GLU A 76 15.38 32.70 -0.45
CA GLU A 76 16.69 33.28 -0.72
C GLU A 76 16.58 34.52 -1.63
N LYS A 77 15.82 34.42 -2.72
CA LYS A 77 15.70 35.50 -3.72
C LYS A 77 15.01 36.76 -3.19
N TYR A 78 14.03 36.59 -2.30
CA TYR A 78 13.19 37.70 -1.81
C TYR A 78 13.43 38.06 -0.34
N GLY A 79 14.46 37.48 0.30
CA GLY A 79 14.88 37.82 1.65
C GLY A 79 13.85 37.52 2.75
N SER A 80 12.90 36.63 2.49
CA SER A 80 11.87 36.28 3.48
C SER A 80 12.45 35.37 4.56
N VAL A 81 12.19 35.68 5.83
CA VAL A 81 12.56 34.82 6.97
C VAL A 81 11.97 33.43 6.73
N LYS A 82 12.83 32.40 6.74
CA LYS A 82 12.43 30.99 6.64
C LYS A 82 11.46 30.67 7.78
N GLY A 83 10.15 30.76 7.53
CA GLY A 83 9.17 30.01 8.32
C GLY A 83 9.59 28.54 8.28
N GLY A 84 9.53 27.85 9.42
CA GLY A 84 10.18 26.54 9.61
C GLY A 84 9.90 25.50 8.50
N LYS A 85 10.69 24.40 8.48
CA LYS A 85 10.62 23.31 7.48
C LYS A 85 9.22 22.73 7.21
N LYS A 86 8.23 23.05 8.06
CA LYS A 86 6.85 22.59 8.00
C LYS A 86 5.94 23.75 7.64
N GLY A 87 5.21 23.60 6.55
CA GLY A 87 4.23 24.59 6.11
C GLY A 87 3.42 24.08 4.94
N ASN A 88 2.13 24.35 4.99
CA ASN A 88 1.26 24.15 3.83
C ASN A 88 1.65 25.15 2.74
N VAL A 89 1.74 24.68 1.50
CA VAL A 89 2.12 25.52 0.34
C VAL A 89 1.13 25.26 -0.78
N THR A 90 0.67 26.32 -1.44
CA THR A 90 -0.13 26.22 -2.66
C THR A 90 0.62 26.91 -3.79
N LEU A 91 0.87 26.18 -4.87
CA LEU A 91 1.49 26.66 -6.09
C LEU A 91 0.48 26.60 -7.23
N TYR A 92 0.45 27.62 -8.07
CA TYR A 92 -0.37 27.66 -9.28
C TYR A 92 0.53 27.64 -10.52
N SER A 93 0.03 27.06 -11.61
CA SER A 93 0.61 27.33 -12.93
C SER A 93 0.42 28.82 -13.25
N TYR A 94 1.28 29.37 -14.13
CA TYR A 94 1.24 30.79 -14.46
C TYR A 94 -0.10 31.25 -15.04
N ASP A 95 -0.75 30.40 -15.84
CA ASP A 95 -2.09 30.62 -16.38
C ASP A 95 -3.22 30.32 -15.36
N GLY A 96 -2.88 29.82 -14.17
CA GLY A 96 -3.82 29.48 -13.09
C GLY A 96 -4.62 28.20 -13.30
N ARG A 97 -4.45 27.50 -14.43
CA ARG A 97 -5.24 26.30 -14.78
C ARG A 97 -4.99 25.13 -13.82
N PHE A 98 -3.76 25.00 -13.34
CA PHE A 98 -3.36 23.92 -12.46
C PHE A 98 -2.92 24.45 -11.10
N LYS A 99 -3.17 23.66 -10.06
CA LYS A 99 -2.72 23.93 -8.70
C LYS A 99 -2.11 22.67 -8.10
N ILE A 100 -1.04 22.85 -7.32
CA ILE A 100 -0.50 21.84 -6.42
C ILE A 100 -0.56 22.39 -5.00
N GLN A 101 -1.11 21.60 -4.08
CA GLN A 101 -1.20 21.94 -2.66
C GLN A 101 -0.45 20.90 -1.85
N ARG A 102 0.65 21.30 -1.22
CA ARG A 102 1.35 20.50 -0.21
C ARG A 102 0.71 20.78 1.14
N ALA A 103 0.10 19.76 1.74
CA ALA A 103 -0.41 19.83 3.11
C ALA A 103 0.48 18.96 4.04
N MET A 104 0.92 19.51 5.17
CA MET A 104 1.68 18.80 6.19
C MET A 104 0.90 18.85 7.50
N GLN A 105 0.33 17.72 7.90
CA GLN A 105 -0.37 17.59 9.18
C GLN A 105 0.59 17.00 10.22
N ASP A 106 0.84 17.74 11.29
CA ASP A 106 1.78 17.33 12.36
C ASP A 106 1.20 16.29 13.33
N ARG A 107 -0.13 16.18 13.39
CA ARG A 107 -0.80 15.31 14.35
C ARG A 107 -2.05 14.72 13.70
N ILE A 108 -2.04 13.42 13.47
CA ILE A 108 -3.29 12.65 13.34
C ILE A 108 -3.87 12.63 14.75
N ALA A 109 -4.79 13.55 15.05
CA ALA A 109 -5.60 13.43 16.24
C ALA A 109 -6.53 12.24 15.99
N PHE A 110 -6.30 11.13 16.70
CA PHE A 110 -7.20 9.99 16.68
C PHE A 110 -8.52 10.44 17.32
N ASP A 111 -9.55 10.54 16.48
CA ASP A 111 -10.92 10.92 16.86
C ASP A 111 -11.55 9.82 17.73
N GLU A 112 -12.61 10.14 18.50
CA GLU A 112 -13.28 9.18 19.40
C GLU A 112 -13.72 7.91 18.68
N ARG A 113 -14.00 8.01 17.37
CA ARG A 113 -14.40 6.90 16.50
C ARG A 113 -13.33 5.83 16.35
N LEU A 114 -12.05 6.21 16.37
CA LEU A 114 -10.94 5.26 16.25
C LEU A 114 -10.67 4.55 17.59
N GLN A 115 -10.94 5.22 18.71
CA GLN A 115 -10.97 4.59 20.03
C GLN A 115 -12.17 3.63 20.17
N ALA A 116 -13.34 4.01 19.64
CA ALA A 116 -14.51 3.14 19.59
C ALA A 116 -14.27 1.90 18.71
N ALA A 117 -13.64 2.08 17.54
CA ALA A 117 -13.23 0.97 16.68
C ALA A 117 -12.24 0.03 17.38
N LYS A 118 -11.27 0.58 18.12
CA LYS A 118 -10.36 -0.22 18.94
C LYS A 118 -11.11 -1.00 20.02
N ALA A 119 -12.07 -0.39 20.71
CA ALA A 119 -12.85 -1.05 21.75
C ALA A 119 -13.67 -2.23 21.20
N LEU A 120 -14.29 -2.08 20.03
CA LEU A 120 -15.02 -3.18 19.36
C LEU A 120 -14.08 -4.31 18.94
N ILE A 121 -12.87 -3.99 18.48
CA ILE A 121 -11.85 -5.00 18.16
C ILE A 121 -11.39 -5.72 19.42
N ASP A 122 -11.13 -4.98 20.52
CA ASP A 122 -10.72 -5.54 21.80
C ASP A 122 -11.82 -6.44 22.40
N GLU A 123 -13.10 -6.07 22.27
CA GLU A 123 -14.26 -6.88 22.68
C GLU A 123 -14.37 -8.16 21.86
N CYS A 124 -14.24 -8.08 20.53
CA CYS A 124 -14.19 -9.26 19.67
C CYS A 124 -12.99 -10.17 19.98
N LEU A 125 -11.82 -9.60 20.33
CA LEU A 125 -10.65 -10.36 20.74
C LEU A 125 -10.85 -11.05 22.09
N ALA A 126 -11.51 -10.38 23.05
CA ALA A 126 -11.86 -10.95 24.34
C ALA A 126 -12.79 -12.16 24.15
N ASP A 127 -13.85 -12.01 23.35
CA ASP A 127 -14.78 -13.11 23.06
C ASP A 127 -14.09 -14.31 22.40
N TRP A 128 -13.09 -14.07 21.53
CA TRP A 128 -12.33 -15.14 20.89
C TRP A 128 -11.26 -15.76 21.81
N THR A 129 -10.90 -15.11 22.92
CA THR A 129 -9.91 -15.59 23.89
C THR A 129 -10.53 -16.23 25.13
N VAL A 130 -11.84 -16.07 25.37
CA VAL A 130 -12.58 -16.75 26.46
C VAL A 130 -12.58 -18.28 26.31
N ASP A 131 -12.40 -18.80 25.09
CA ASP A 131 -12.25 -20.24 24.82
C ASP A 131 -10.82 -20.61 24.32
N ALA A 132 -9.87 -19.67 24.41
CA ALA A 132 -8.48 -19.94 24.07
C ALA A 132 -7.82 -20.75 25.20
N ARG A 133 -7.19 -21.85 24.79
CA ARG A 133 -6.53 -22.82 25.67
C ARG A 133 -5.52 -22.12 26.61
N PRO A 134 -5.31 -22.63 27.84
CA PRO A 134 -4.46 -22.03 28.88
C PRO A 134 -2.98 -21.82 28.51
N GLU A 135 -2.56 -22.19 27.30
CA GLU A 135 -1.21 -22.03 26.77
C GLU A 135 -0.92 -20.60 26.24
N ILE A 136 -1.94 -19.70 26.17
CA ILE A 136 -1.79 -18.30 25.71
C ILE A 136 -1.93 -17.27 26.85
N GLN A 137 -2.09 -17.72 28.10
CA GLN A 137 -2.06 -16.85 29.27
C GLN A 137 -0.62 -16.76 29.83
N THR A 138 0.26 -16.01 29.16
CA THR A 138 1.48 -15.43 29.79
C THR A 138 1.89 -14.16 29.06
#